data_AF-A0A3B9XPJ6-F1
#
_entry.id   AF-A0A3B9XPJ6-F1
#
_cell.length_a   1.000
_cell.length_b   1.000
_cell.length_c   1.000
_cell.angle_alpha   90.00
_cell.angle_beta   90.00
_cell.angle_gamma   90.00
#
_symmetry.space_group_name_H-M   'P 1'
#
loop_
_entity.id
_entity.type
_entity.pdbx_description
1 polymer ?
#
loop_
_entity_poly.entity_id
_entity_poly.type
_entity_poly.pdbx_seq_one_letter_code
_entity_poly.pdbx_strand_id
1 'polypeptide(L)'
;MKKRFFVTGTDTDAGKTFVTVLMLEALKQKGLSTLALKPLAAGCEQVDGELRNDDALKLQAAMTVALPYQQINPIALKSAIAPHLAAEEEGRTLSVDRLAG
;
A
#
# COMPACT_ATOMS: atom_id res chain seq x y z
N MET A 1 12.18 -0.77 -20.73
CA MET A 1 12.32 -1.85 -19.72
C MET A 1 11.69 -1.38 -18.41
N LYS A 2 10.88 -2.21 -17.73
CA LYS A 2 10.24 -1.84 -16.46
C LYS A 2 11.25 -1.95 -15.30
N LYS A 3 11.35 -0.92 -14.46
CA LYS A 3 12.15 -0.95 -13.22
C LYS A 3 11.23 -1.29 -12.04
N ARG A 4 11.73 -2.08 -11.09
CA ARG A 4 11.01 -2.45 -9.86
C ARG A 4 11.88 -2.11 -8.66
N PHE A 5 11.26 -1.50 -7.65
CA PHE A 5 11.93 -1.13 -6.41
C PHE A 5 11.13 -1.72 -5.25
N PHE A 6 11.84 -2.26 -4.25
CA PHE A 6 11.26 -2.70 -3.00
C PHE A 6 11.76 -1.78 -1.89
N VAL A 7 10.84 -1.06 -1.24
CA VAL A 7 11.16 -0.14 -0.15
C VAL A 7 10.85 -0.82 1.17
N THR A 8 11.89 -1.04 1.97
CA THR A 8 11.80 -1.70 3.28
C THR A 8 12.40 -0.82 4.37
N GLY A 9 12.13 -1.14 5.63
CA GLY A 9 12.63 -0.44 6.81
C GLY A 9 12.31 -1.24 8.06
N THR A 10 13.10 -1.04 9.11
CA THR A 10 13.07 -1.84 10.35
C THR A 10 11.83 -1.58 11.19
N ASP A 11 11.41 -0.31 11.27
CA ASP A 11 10.35 0.12 12.18
C ASP A 11 9.09 0.56 11.43
N THR A 12 7.96 0.52 12.14
CA THR A 12 6.77 1.30 11.79
C THR A 12 7.13 2.79 11.85
N ASP A 13 6.54 3.60 10.97
CA ASP A 13 6.80 5.06 10.90
C ASP A 13 8.23 5.53 10.61
N ALA A 14 9.12 4.61 10.20
CA ALA A 14 10.46 4.94 9.70
C ALA A 14 10.50 5.80 8.40
N GLY A 15 9.36 6.35 7.94
CA GLY A 15 9.29 7.22 6.76
C GLY A 15 9.24 6.51 5.40
N LYS A 16 9.01 5.19 5.36
CA LYS A 16 8.97 4.39 4.11
C LYS A 16 7.99 4.96 3.07
N THR A 17 6.75 5.24 3.49
CA THR A 17 5.71 5.79 2.61
C THR A 17 6.10 7.17 2.12
N PHE A 18 6.60 8.03 3.02
CA PHE A 18 7.02 9.39 2.69
C PHE A 18 8.11 9.41 1.62
N VAL A 19 9.17 8.63 1.80
CA VAL A 19 10.25 8.51 0.81
C VAL A 19 9.74 7.93 -0.51
N THR A 20 8.83 6.97 -0.46
CA THR A 20 8.24 6.37 -1.67
C THR A 20 7.41 7.38 -2.45
N VAL A 21 6.60 8.20 -1.78
CA VAL A 21 5.84 9.30 -2.40
C VAL A 21 6.77 10.28 -3.09
N LEU A 22 7.83 10.74 -2.42
CA LEU A 22 8.82 11.65 -3.02
C LEU A 22 9.50 11.02 -4.26
N MET A 23 9.79 9.72 -4.21
CA MET A 23 10.33 9.00 -5.36
C MET A 23 9.34 8.99 -6.53
N LEU A 24 8.06 8.73 -6.28
CA LEU A 24 7.01 8.73 -7.31
C LEU A 24 6.84 10.12 -7.94
N GLU A 25 6.81 11.17 -7.13
CA GLU A 25 6.70 12.57 -7.59
C GLU A 25 7.92 12.98 -8.44
N ALA A 26 9.14 12.65 -8.00
CA ALA A 26 10.35 12.93 -8.76
C ALA A 26 10.38 12.18 -10.11
N LEU A 27 9.88 10.95 -10.15
CA LEU A 27 9.76 10.18 -11.40
C LEU A 27 8.66 10.74 -12.32
N LYS A 28 7.54 11.19 -11.75
CA LYS A 28 6.48 11.90 -12.48
C LYS A 28 7.00 13.18 -13.13
N GLN A 29 7.81 13.97 -12.44
CA GLN A 29 8.45 15.17 -12.99
C GLN A 29 9.39 14.86 -14.17
N LYS A 30 9.92 13.64 -14.25
CA LYS A 30 10.72 13.15 -15.38
C LYS A 30 9.88 12.55 -16.51
N GLY A 31 8.54 12.69 -16.47
CA GLY A 31 7.62 12.16 -17.47
C GLY A 31 7.47 10.64 -17.44
N LEU A 32 7.85 9.97 -16.34
CA LEU A 32 7.77 8.51 -16.25
C LEU A 32 6.40 8.04 -15.73
N SER A 33 5.94 6.93 -16.29
CA SER A 33 4.79 6.20 -15.78
C SER A 33 5.20 5.38 -14.54
N THR A 34 4.45 5.51 -13.45
CA THR A 34 4.75 4.93 -12.14
C THR A 34 3.50 4.29 -11.54
N LEU A 35 3.75 3.21 -10.81
CA LEU A 35 2.77 2.46 -10.02
C LEU A 35 3.40 2.18 -8.66
N ALA A 36 2.59 2.23 -7.60
CA ALA A 36 2.97 1.78 -6.26
C ALA A 36 1.89 0.92 -5.64
N LEU A 37 2.29 0.02 -4.74
CA LEU A 37 1.43 -0.93 -4.06
C LEU A 37 1.71 -0.91 -2.56
N LYS A 38 0.66 -1.11 -1.77
CA LYS A 38 0.71 -1.43 -0.33
C LYS A 38 -0.10 -2.71 -0.15
N PRO A 39 0.44 -3.88 -0.50
CA PRO A 39 -0.37 -5.08 -0.70
C PRO A 39 -1.06 -5.58 0.58
N LEU A 40 -0.46 -5.31 1.74
CA LEU A 40 -0.98 -5.63 3.07
C LEU A 40 -0.91 -4.39 3.96
N ALA A 41 -2.04 -4.02 4.56
CA ALA A 41 -2.14 -2.91 5.49
C ALA A 41 -3.10 -3.26 6.65
N ALA A 42 -2.74 -2.81 7.84
CA ALA A 42 -3.56 -2.88 9.04
C ALA A 42 -3.89 -1.45 9.50
N GLY A 43 -4.86 -1.29 10.40
CA GLY A 43 -5.35 0.02 10.82
C GLY A 43 -6.08 0.77 9.71
N CYS A 44 -6.86 0.06 8.89
CA CYS A 44 -7.66 0.67 7.83
C CYS A 44 -8.96 1.25 8.38
N GLU A 45 -9.38 2.39 7.83
CA GLU A 45 -10.62 3.08 8.16
C GLU A 45 -11.68 2.83 7.10
N GLN A 46 -12.96 2.85 7.48
CA GLN A 46 -14.05 2.68 6.53
C GLN A 46 -14.37 4.00 5.84
N VAL A 47 -14.18 4.05 4.53
CA VAL A 47 -14.43 5.21 3.66
C VAL A 47 -15.32 4.74 2.51
N ASP A 48 -16.50 5.36 2.35
CA ASP A 48 -17.47 5.00 1.30
C ASP A 48 -17.83 3.50 1.28
N GLY A 49 -17.86 2.86 2.45
CA GLY A 49 -18.18 1.44 2.61
C GLY A 49 -16.97 0.50 2.46
N GLU A 50 -15.80 0.98 2.07
CA GLU A 50 -14.59 0.17 1.86
C GLU A 50 -13.50 0.49 2.88
N LEU A 51 -12.69 -0.51 3.26
CA LEU A 51 -11.53 -0.27 4.11
C LEU A 51 -10.40 0.40 3.31
N ARG A 52 -9.88 1.51 3.84
CA ARG A 52 -8.77 2.25 3.24
C ARG A 52 -7.67 2.56 4.24
N ASN A 53 -6.43 2.47 3.78
CA ASN A 53 -5.23 2.75 4.53
C ASN A 53 -4.61 4.06 4.05
N ASP A 54 -4.22 4.90 5.00
CA ASP A 54 -3.63 6.21 4.72
C ASP A 54 -2.34 6.13 3.88
N ASP A 55 -1.46 5.14 4.13
CA ASP A 55 -0.27 4.95 3.28
C ASP A 55 -0.66 4.62 1.83
N ALA A 56 -1.62 3.71 1.66
CA ALA A 56 -2.07 3.30 0.32
C ALA A 56 -2.71 4.47 -0.45
N LEU A 57 -3.46 5.34 0.23
CA LEU A 57 -4.05 6.54 -0.36
C LEU A 57 -2.97 7.55 -0.78
N LYS A 58 -1.95 7.76 0.06
CA LYS A 58 -0.80 8.61 -0.29
C LYS A 58 -0.06 8.09 -1.52
N LEU A 59 0.15 6.79 -1.61
CA LEU A 59 0.75 6.16 -2.80
C LEU A 59 -0.14 6.32 -4.04
N GLN A 60 -1.45 6.13 -3.90
CA GLN A 60 -2.42 6.29 -5.00
C GLN A 60 -2.43 7.72 -5.56
N ALA A 61 -2.35 8.73 -4.70
CA ALA A 61 -2.31 10.13 -5.10
C ALA A 61 -1.00 10.52 -5.81
N ALA A 62 0.12 9.88 -5.44
CA ALA A 62 1.46 10.23 -5.94
C ALA A 62 1.84 9.51 -7.25
N MET A 63 1.34 8.30 -7.47
CA MET A 63 1.62 7.54 -8.70
C MET A 63 0.89 8.13 -9.92
N THR A 64 1.31 7.75 -11.13
CA THR A 64 0.74 8.30 -12.38
C THR A 64 -0.23 7.37 -13.08
N VAL A 65 -0.17 6.07 -12.81
CA VAL A 65 -1.14 5.09 -13.33
C VAL A 65 -2.36 5.07 -12.42
N ALA A 66 -3.56 5.28 -12.98
CA ALA A 66 -4.80 5.16 -12.22
C ALA A 66 -5.20 3.68 -12.08
N LEU A 67 -5.28 3.19 -10.84
CA LEU A 67 -5.83 1.87 -10.51
C LEU A 67 -6.95 1.99 -9.47
N PRO A 68 -7.91 1.04 -9.45
CA PRO A 68 -8.81 0.85 -8.33
C PRO A 68 -8.03 0.66 -7.02
N TYR A 69 -8.58 1.16 -5.91
CA TYR A 69 -7.93 1.10 -4.59
C TYR A 69 -7.58 -0.34 -4.20
N GLN A 70 -8.47 -1.30 -4.50
CA GLN A 70 -8.31 -2.72 -4.17
C GLN A 70 -7.12 -3.37 -4.90
N GLN A 71 -6.66 -2.80 -6.01
CA GLN A 71 -5.43 -3.28 -6.67
C GLN A 71 -4.17 -2.72 -6.00
N ILE A 72 -4.27 -1.58 -5.32
CA ILE A 72 -3.16 -0.94 -4.61
C ILE A 72 -2.97 -1.58 -3.24
N ASN A 73 -4.08 -1.80 -2.52
CA ASN A 73 -4.12 -2.43 -1.21
C ASN A 73 -5.20 -3.54 -1.16
N PRO A 74 -4.92 -4.71 -1.78
CA PRO A 74 -5.84 -5.87 -1.80
C PRO A 74 -6.14 -6.45 -0.42
N ILE A 75 -5.20 -6.38 0.53
CA ILE A 75 -5.41 -6.84 1.90
C ILE A 75 -5.41 -5.65 2.83
N ALA A 76 -6.59 -5.06 2.99
CA ALA A 76 -6.91 -4.08 4.02
C ALA A 76 -7.48 -4.80 5.25
N LEU A 77 -6.92 -4.53 6.43
CA LEU A 77 -7.32 -5.05 7.73
C LEU A 77 -7.69 -3.89 8.65
N LYS A 78 -8.75 -4.04 9.44
CA LYS A 78 -9.32 -2.96 10.26
C LYS A 78 -8.48 -2.65 11.49
N SER A 79 -8.11 -3.67 12.27
CA SER A 79 -7.40 -3.47 13.54
C SER A 79 -6.01 -2.87 13.34
N ALA A 80 -5.68 -1.84 14.12
CA ALA A 80 -4.38 -1.16 14.09
C ALA A 80 -3.30 -1.93 14.90
N ILE A 81 -3.14 -3.21 14.59
CA ILE A 81 -2.18 -4.11 15.21
C ILE A 81 -1.31 -4.80 14.15
N ALA A 82 -0.38 -5.66 14.55
CA ALA A 82 0.44 -6.40 13.61
C ALA A 82 -0.45 -7.15 12.59
N PRO A 83 -0.15 -7.09 11.27
CA PRO A 83 -1.08 -7.60 10.25
C PRO A 83 -1.49 -9.06 10.41
N HIS A 84 -0.64 -9.92 10.98
CA HIS A 84 -0.99 -11.31 11.23
C HIS A 84 -2.05 -11.46 12.32
N LEU A 85 -1.98 -10.64 13.38
CA LEU A 85 -2.99 -10.61 14.45
C LEU A 85 -4.31 -10.03 13.96
N ALA A 86 -4.26 -8.93 13.20
CA ALA A 86 -5.46 -8.33 12.62
C ALA A 86 -6.18 -9.29 11.65
N ALA A 87 -5.41 -10.07 10.88
CA ALA A 87 -5.98 -11.09 10.00
C ALA A 87 -6.61 -12.24 10.80
N GLU A 88 -5.99 -12.67 11.90
CA GLU A 88 -6.55 -13.69 12.81
C GLU A 88 -7.87 -13.22 13.44
N GLU A 89 -7.94 -11.97 13.91
CA GLU A 89 -9.17 -11.36 14.45
C GLU A 89 -10.32 -11.32 13.41
N GLU A 90 -9.99 -11.13 12.14
CA GLU A 90 -10.94 -11.15 11.03
C GLU A 90 -11.23 -12.57 10.50
N GLY A 91 -10.62 -13.62 11.07
CA GLY A 91 -10.75 -15.00 10.58
C GLY A 91 -10.17 -15.22 9.18
N ARG A 92 -9.18 -14.41 8.78
CA ARG A 92 -8.55 -14.41 7.45
C ARG A 92 -7.19 -15.09 7.50
N THR A 93 -6.99 -16.09 6.65
CA THR A 93 -5.65 -16.64 6.40
C THR A 93 -4.90 -15.79 5.37
N LEU A 94 -3.73 -15.28 5.76
CA LEU A 94 -2.80 -14.59 4.87
C LEU A 94 -2.01 -15.63 4.04
N SER A 95 -1.90 -15.40 2.74
CA SER A 95 -1.04 -16.18 1.84
C SER A 95 -0.33 -15.22 0.89
N VAL A 96 0.93 -15.53 0.55
CA VAL A 96 1.71 -14.76 -0.42
C VAL A 96 1.06 -14.80 -1.80
N ASP A 97 0.38 -15.89 -2.15
CA ASP A 97 -0.35 -16.00 -3.42
C ASP A 97 -1.45 -14.93 -3.55
N ARG A 98 -2.00 -14.47 -2.41
CA ARG A 98 -3.01 -13.41 -2.35
C ARG A 98 -2.42 -12.00 -2.35
N LEU A 99 -1.09 -11.85 -2.33
CA LEU A 99 -0.38 -10.57 -2.37
C LEU A 99 0.13 -10.23 -3.79
N ALA A 100 0.07 -11.18 -4.72
CA ALA A 100 0.41 -10.97 -6.12
C ALA A 100 -0.75 -10.22 -6.82
N GLY A 101 -0.49 -8.97 -7.21
CA GLY A 101 -1.38 -8.17 -8.06
C GLY A 101 -1.14 -8.42 -9.55
#